data_AF-A0A965LXA4-F1
#
_entry.id   AF-A0A965LXA4-F1
#
_cell.length_a   1.000
_cell.length_b   1.000
_cell.length_c   1.000
_cell.angle_alpha   90.00
_cell.angle_beta   90.00
_cell.angle_gamma   90.00
#
_symmetry.space_group_name_H-M   'P 1'
#
loop_
_entity.id
_entity.type
_entity.pdbx_description
1 polymer ?
#
loop_
_entity_poly.entity_id
_entity_poly.type
_entity_poly.pdbx_seq_one_letter_code
_entity_poly.pdbx_strand_id
1 'polypeptide(L)'
;MSMPMMRPKRKNPILRTRVMNLPPSARGRVALGLTAGAAEGRLMLQVCERCASLQYPPREACAGCLSPELRWREQSGEGDLLAVTILRHSNDLYFRERLPWRIGMVKLDAGPTLIVHLHGDVAEAPCRVRVGARLDRSGQAVLIGFPEQETPHMADDPVLRDMTSDPKFRKVLITDGKSPVGQAVARAMVKAGADIVWVGVAEPW
;
A
#
# COMPACT_ATOMS: atom_id res chain seq x y z
N MET A 1 -11.34 13.96 6.31
CA MET A 1 -10.40 14.82 5.57
C MET A 1 -9.13 14.91 6.37
N SER A 2 -8.04 14.39 5.80
CA SER A 2 -6.73 14.34 6.42
C SER A 2 -6.22 15.76 6.66
N MET A 3 -5.58 15.96 7.81
CA MET A 3 -4.95 17.23 8.14
C MET A 3 -3.50 17.24 7.68
N PRO A 4 -2.92 18.41 7.35
CA PRO A 4 -1.51 18.51 7.02
C PRO A 4 -0.64 17.95 8.15
N MET A 5 0.29 17.08 7.81
CA MET A 5 1.21 16.49 8.79
C MET A 5 2.11 17.57 9.37
N MET A 6 2.15 17.68 10.70
CA MET A 6 3.16 18.51 11.37
C MET A 6 4.52 17.84 11.33
N ARG A 7 5.59 18.62 11.13
CA ARG A 7 6.96 18.11 11.14
C ARG A 7 7.25 17.43 12.49
N PRO A 8 7.67 16.14 12.50
CA PRO A 8 7.97 15.45 13.75
C PRO A 8 9.10 16.13 14.53
N LYS A 9 8.97 16.18 15.87
CA LYS A 9 10.03 16.69 16.74
C LYS A 9 11.26 15.76 16.67
N ARG A 10 12.46 16.34 16.80
CA ARG A 10 13.69 15.54 16.88
C ARG A 10 13.63 14.61 18.09
N LYS A 11 13.97 13.34 17.85
CA LYS A 11 14.01 12.32 18.89
C LYS A 11 15.11 12.65 19.91
N ASN A 12 14.81 12.49 21.20
CA ASN A 12 15.84 12.53 22.24
C ASN A 12 16.77 11.30 22.09
N PRO A 13 18.08 11.48 21.83
CA PRO A 13 19.01 10.37 21.63
C PRO A 13 19.19 9.47 22.87
N ILE A 14 18.89 10.00 24.07
CA ILE A 14 18.99 9.26 25.34
C ILE A 14 17.85 8.24 25.48
N LEU A 15 16.67 8.52 24.91
CA LEU A 15 15.51 7.63 25.01
C LEU A 15 15.62 6.46 24.04
N ARG A 16 15.27 5.25 24.50
CA ARG A 16 15.22 4.04 23.67
C ARG A 16 14.33 4.25 22.44
N THR A 17 14.83 3.90 21.26
CA THR A 17 14.00 3.85 20.05
C THR A 17 13.01 2.69 20.19
N ARG A 18 11.71 2.99 20.13
CA ARG A 18 10.71 1.92 19.97
C ARG A 18 10.88 1.32 18.58
N VAL A 19 11.21 0.03 18.53
CA VAL A 19 11.17 -0.74 17.28
C VAL A 19 9.71 -1.04 17.00
N MET A 20 9.29 -0.73 15.79
CA MET A 20 7.92 -0.95 15.36
C MET A 20 7.72 -2.43 15.05
N ASN A 21 6.60 -3.01 15.47
CA ASN A 21 6.19 -4.32 14.98
C ASN A 21 5.98 -4.25 13.46
N LEU A 22 6.27 -5.32 12.74
CA LEU A 22 5.98 -5.42 11.31
C LEU A 22 4.63 -6.13 11.11
N PRO A 23 3.89 -5.83 10.04
CA PRO A 23 2.70 -6.57 9.70
C PRO A 23 3.04 -8.02 9.32
N PRO A 24 2.04 -8.94 9.33
CA PRO A 24 2.24 -10.32 8.90
C PRO A 24 2.76 -10.42 7.47
N SER A 25 3.94 -11.03 7.31
CA SER A 25 4.66 -11.09 6.03
C SER A 25 4.44 -12.38 5.23
N ALA A 26 3.99 -13.47 5.88
CA ALA A 26 3.82 -14.75 5.20
C ALA A 26 2.76 -14.65 4.08
N ARG A 27 3.14 -15.04 2.86
CA ARG A 27 2.27 -15.10 1.69
C ARG A 27 2.52 -16.39 0.91
N GLY A 28 1.47 -16.92 0.29
CA GLY A 28 1.60 -18.02 -0.66
C GLY A 28 2.33 -17.57 -1.93
N ARG A 29 2.95 -18.52 -2.64
CA ARG A 29 3.74 -18.24 -3.86
C ARG A 29 2.96 -17.43 -4.89
N VAL A 30 1.70 -17.78 -5.15
CA VAL A 30 0.85 -17.06 -6.10
C VAL A 30 0.67 -15.60 -5.72
N ALA A 31 0.52 -15.29 -4.43
CA ALA A 31 0.31 -13.92 -3.97
C ALA A 31 1.51 -13.00 -4.21
N LEU A 32 2.71 -13.54 -4.47
CA LEU A 32 3.88 -12.73 -4.85
C LEU A 32 3.67 -11.98 -6.17
N GLY A 33 2.80 -12.46 -7.07
CA GLY A 33 2.44 -11.70 -8.28
C GLY A 33 1.68 -10.41 -7.96
N LEU A 34 0.84 -10.40 -6.92
CA LEU A 34 0.20 -9.19 -6.42
C LEU A 34 1.24 -8.24 -5.81
N THR A 35 2.20 -8.78 -5.05
CA THR A 35 3.32 -8.03 -4.47
C THR A 35 4.19 -7.37 -5.55
N ALA A 36 4.51 -8.08 -6.63
CA ALA A 36 5.25 -7.51 -7.76
C ALA A 36 4.50 -6.34 -8.41
N GLY A 37 3.20 -6.49 -8.67
CA GLY A 37 2.36 -5.39 -9.17
C GLY A 37 2.32 -4.20 -8.22
N ALA A 38 2.16 -4.45 -6.92
CA ALA A 38 2.15 -3.41 -5.90
C ALA A 38 3.48 -2.65 -5.79
N ALA A 39 4.62 -3.31 -6.04
CA ALA A 39 5.94 -2.68 -6.09
C ALA A 39 6.07 -1.68 -7.25
N GLU A 40 5.36 -1.93 -8.36
CA GLU A 40 5.23 -1.01 -9.50
C GLU A 40 4.12 0.04 -9.29
N GLY A 41 3.40 0.00 -8.18
CA GLY A 41 2.26 0.88 -7.90
C GLY A 41 0.97 0.52 -8.64
N ARG A 42 0.91 -0.67 -9.25
CA ARG A 42 -0.18 -1.15 -10.12
C ARG A 42 -1.08 -2.13 -9.39
N LEU A 43 -2.39 -2.01 -9.56
CA LEU A 43 -3.34 -3.02 -9.08
C LEU A 43 -3.41 -4.16 -10.10
N MET A 44 -2.63 -5.22 -9.87
CA MET A 44 -2.63 -6.40 -10.72
C MET A 44 -3.57 -7.46 -10.15
N LEU A 45 -4.49 -7.99 -10.94
CA LEU A 45 -5.31 -9.15 -10.59
C LEU A 45 -5.14 -10.24 -11.64
N GLN A 46 -5.38 -11.50 -11.25
CA GLN A 46 -5.35 -12.61 -12.20
C GLN A 46 -6.61 -12.59 -13.05
N VAL A 47 -6.45 -12.77 -14.36
CA VAL A 47 -7.52 -12.93 -15.35
C VAL A 47 -7.36 -14.31 -15.98
N CYS A 48 -8.45 -15.06 -16.06
CA CYS A 48 -8.46 -16.35 -16.73
C CYS A 48 -8.45 -16.18 -18.24
N GLU A 49 -7.50 -16.82 -18.94
CA GLU A 49 -7.41 -16.76 -20.40
C GLU A 49 -8.57 -17.50 -21.09
N ARG A 50 -9.22 -18.45 -20.41
CA ARG A 50 -10.34 -19.23 -20.99
C ARG A 50 -11.71 -18.58 -20.85
N CYS A 51 -12.02 -18.03 -19.68
CA CYS A 51 -13.36 -17.49 -19.40
C CYS A 51 -13.35 -16.01 -19.03
N ALA A 52 -12.21 -15.32 -19.14
CA ALA A 52 -12.01 -13.92 -18.83
C ALA A 52 -12.33 -13.50 -17.37
N SER A 53 -12.70 -14.43 -16.49
CA SER A 53 -13.04 -14.07 -15.10
C SER A 53 -11.81 -13.58 -14.33
N LEU A 54 -11.99 -12.49 -13.59
CA LEU A 54 -11.02 -11.99 -12.63
C LEU A 54 -11.00 -12.84 -11.36
N GLN A 55 -9.82 -13.07 -10.82
CA GLN A 55 -9.64 -13.81 -9.57
C GLN A 55 -9.20 -12.86 -8.45
N TYR A 56 -9.91 -12.94 -7.34
CA TYR A 56 -9.49 -12.43 -6.05
C TYR A 56 -10.08 -13.31 -4.94
N PRO A 57 -9.30 -13.67 -3.89
CA PRO A 57 -7.84 -13.55 -3.79
C PRO A 57 -7.10 -14.32 -4.90
N PRO A 58 -5.76 -14.16 -5.03
CA PRO A 58 -4.97 -14.91 -6.01
C PRO A 58 -5.08 -16.43 -5.80
N ARG A 59 -5.17 -17.19 -6.90
CA ARG A 59 -5.43 -18.64 -6.93
C ARG A 59 -4.52 -19.36 -7.93
N GLU A 60 -4.38 -20.68 -7.75
CA GLU A 60 -3.69 -21.57 -8.70
C GLU A 60 -4.59 -21.97 -9.89
N ALA A 61 -5.91 -21.92 -9.71
CA ALA A 61 -6.90 -22.25 -10.74
C ALA A 61 -8.09 -21.29 -10.71
N CYS A 62 -8.69 -21.07 -11.87
CA CYS A 62 -9.86 -20.21 -12.05
C CYS A 62 -11.06 -20.72 -11.24
N ALA A 63 -11.68 -19.84 -10.45
CA ALA A 63 -12.88 -20.19 -9.69
C ALA A 63 -14.12 -20.48 -10.56
N GLY A 64 -14.16 -19.97 -11.79
CA GLY A 64 -15.29 -20.15 -12.71
C GLY A 64 -15.22 -21.40 -13.60
N CYS A 65 -14.02 -21.75 -14.09
CA CYS A 65 -13.85 -22.86 -15.06
C CYS A 65 -12.75 -23.86 -14.72
N LEU A 66 -12.09 -23.73 -13.57
CA LEU A 66 -11.00 -24.59 -13.08
C LEU A 66 -9.74 -24.63 -13.98
N SER A 67 -9.68 -23.80 -15.03
CA SER A 67 -8.47 -23.68 -15.84
C SER A 67 -7.31 -23.10 -15.01
N PRO A 68 -6.08 -23.64 -15.15
CA PRO A 68 -4.88 -23.07 -14.53
C PRO A 68 -4.31 -21.89 -15.33
N GLU A 69 -4.89 -21.55 -16.49
CA GLU A 69 -4.41 -20.48 -17.37
C GLU A 69 -4.81 -19.10 -16.85
N LEU A 70 -4.11 -18.65 -15.80
CA LEU A 70 -4.28 -17.34 -15.17
C LEU A 70 -3.11 -16.41 -15.52
N ARG A 71 -3.43 -15.18 -15.94
CA ARG A 71 -2.43 -14.13 -16.22
C ARG A 71 -2.69 -12.89 -15.37
N TRP A 72 -1.62 -12.27 -14.87
CA TRP A 72 -1.72 -11.01 -14.15
C TRP A 72 -1.98 -9.87 -15.14
N ARG A 73 -3.06 -9.13 -14.93
CA ARG A 73 -3.42 -7.95 -15.73
C ARG A 73 -3.75 -6.78 -14.82
N GLU A 74 -3.35 -5.60 -15.24
CA GLU A 74 -3.62 -4.35 -14.52
C GLU A 74 -5.11 -4.01 -14.53
N GLN A 75 -5.60 -3.49 -13.41
CA GLN A 75 -6.98 -3.08 -13.19
C GLN A 75 -7.02 -1.62 -12.77
N SER A 76 -8.06 -0.88 -13.19
CA SER A 76 -8.26 0.52 -12.80
C SER A 76 -8.44 0.68 -11.29
N GLY A 77 -9.04 -0.33 -10.64
CA GLY A 77 -9.37 -0.32 -9.22
C GLY A 77 -10.64 0.45 -8.88
N GLU A 78 -11.38 0.94 -9.87
CA GLU A 78 -12.65 1.62 -9.67
C GLU A 78 -13.72 0.64 -9.18
N GLY A 79 -14.51 1.07 -8.19
CA GLY A 79 -15.53 0.22 -7.59
C GLY A 79 -16.36 0.92 -6.52
N ASP A 80 -17.35 0.20 -6.02
CA ASP A 80 -18.28 0.67 -5.01
C ASP A 80 -17.97 0.06 -3.65
N LEU A 81 -17.83 0.91 -2.64
CA LEU A 81 -17.71 0.48 -1.25
C LEU A 81 -19.07 -0.02 -0.78
N LEU A 82 -19.19 -1.34 -0.57
CA LEU A 82 -20.44 -1.98 -0.16
C LEU A 82 -20.66 -1.91 1.35
N ALA A 83 -19.61 -2.09 2.13
CA ALA A 83 -19.67 -2.15 3.58
C ALA A 83 -18.35 -1.71 4.22
N VAL A 84 -18.46 -1.14 5.42
CA VAL A 84 -17.33 -0.72 6.27
C VAL A 84 -17.42 -1.42 7.60
N THR A 85 -16.28 -1.85 8.14
CA THR A 85 -16.15 -2.25 9.53
C THR A 85 -14.93 -1.59 10.16
N ILE A 86 -14.97 -1.45 11.50
CA ILE A 86 -13.88 -0.88 12.29
C ILE A 86 -13.36 -1.96 13.23
N LEU A 87 -12.13 -2.37 13.03
CA LEU A 87 -11.41 -3.21 13.97
C LEU A 87 -11.11 -2.39 15.23
N ARG A 88 -11.72 -2.80 16.35
CA ARG A 88 -11.55 -2.17 17.67
C ARG A 88 -10.66 -2.97 18.63
N HIS A 89 -10.35 -4.22 18.28
CA HIS A 89 -9.48 -5.10 19.05
C HIS A 89 -8.66 -5.98 18.11
N SER A 90 -7.40 -6.26 18.45
CA SER A 90 -6.54 -7.18 17.72
C SER A 90 -5.56 -7.87 18.67
N ASN A 91 -5.32 -9.16 18.43
CA ASN A 91 -4.26 -9.93 19.11
C ASN A 91 -2.90 -9.79 18.41
N ASP A 92 -2.89 -9.33 17.16
CA ASP A 92 -1.67 -9.03 16.43
C ASP A 92 -1.10 -7.68 16.89
N LEU A 93 0.17 -7.69 17.28
CA LEU A 93 0.85 -6.52 17.87
C LEU A 93 0.88 -5.32 16.92
N TYR A 94 1.06 -5.55 15.61
CA TYR A 94 1.10 -4.48 14.62
C TYR A 94 -0.23 -3.74 14.60
N PHE A 95 -1.34 -4.46 14.44
CA PHE A 95 -2.66 -3.83 14.38
C PHE A 95 -3.10 -3.27 15.74
N ARG A 96 -2.78 -3.95 16.84
CA ARG A 96 -3.17 -3.53 18.21
C ARG A 96 -2.67 -2.14 18.56
N GLU A 97 -1.46 -1.78 18.13
CA GLU A 97 -0.85 -0.47 18.36
C GLU A 97 -1.47 0.65 17.50
N ARG A 98 -2.38 0.33 16.58
CA ARG A 98 -2.92 1.23 15.54
C ARG A 98 -4.45 1.28 15.53
N LEU A 99 -5.09 0.69 16.53
CA LEU A 99 -6.53 0.71 16.63
C LEU A 99 -7.03 2.14 16.91
N PRO A 100 -8.21 2.53 16.40
CA PRO A 100 -9.12 1.74 15.56
C PRO A 100 -8.67 1.66 14.09
N TRP A 101 -8.95 0.54 13.41
CA TRP A 101 -8.53 0.31 12.02
C TRP A 101 -9.71 0.05 11.08
N ARG A 102 -9.84 0.83 9.99
CA ARG A 102 -10.96 0.72 9.05
C ARG A 102 -10.68 -0.31 7.95
N ILE A 103 -11.66 -1.17 7.68
CA ILE A 103 -11.62 -2.19 6.62
C ILE A 103 -12.92 -2.09 5.83
N GLY A 104 -12.83 -2.28 4.51
CA GLY A 104 -13.95 -2.17 3.59
C GLY A 104 -14.08 -3.37 2.66
N MET A 105 -15.30 -3.61 2.22
CA MET A 105 -15.62 -4.48 1.09
C MET A 105 -15.92 -3.62 -0.13
N VAL A 106 -15.10 -3.72 -1.17
CA VAL A 106 -15.25 -2.93 -2.41
C VAL A 106 -15.59 -3.85 -3.56
N LYS A 107 -16.75 -3.65 -4.19
CA LYS A 107 -17.10 -4.32 -5.46
C LYS A 107 -16.41 -3.56 -6.60
N LEU A 108 -15.39 -4.17 -7.21
CA LEU A 108 -14.82 -3.59 -8.42
C LEU A 108 -15.80 -3.67 -9.59
N ASP A 109 -15.77 -2.67 -10.45
CA ASP A 109 -16.48 -2.68 -11.74
C ASP A 109 -16.04 -3.86 -12.60
N ALA A 110 -14.76 -4.23 -12.50
CA ALA A 110 -14.17 -5.38 -13.16
C ALA A 110 -14.73 -6.74 -12.66
N GLY A 111 -15.54 -6.74 -11.59
CA GLY A 111 -16.29 -7.93 -11.16
C GLY A 111 -16.03 -8.40 -9.73
N PRO A 112 -14.80 -8.61 -9.24
CA PRO A 112 -14.59 -9.20 -7.92
C PRO A 112 -14.87 -8.21 -6.78
N THR A 113 -15.24 -8.74 -5.60
CA THR A 113 -15.32 -7.96 -4.37
C THR A 113 -14.01 -8.11 -3.59
N LEU A 114 -13.36 -6.99 -3.31
CA LEU A 114 -12.08 -6.90 -2.61
C LEU A 114 -12.27 -6.58 -1.14
N ILE A 115 -11.42 -7.16 -0.29
CA ILE A 115 -11.23 -6.72 1.09
C ILE A 115 -10.05 -5.76 1.10
N VAL A 116 -10.28 -4.54 1.57
CA VAL A 116 -9.30 -3.46 1.52
C VAL A 116 -9.18 -2.77 2.86
N HIS A 117 -8.01 -2.23 3.16
CA HIS A 117 -7.87 -1.19 4.18
C HIS A 117 -8.48 0.10 3.66
N LEU A 118 -9.14 0.87 4.51
CA LEU A 118 -9.78 2.11 4.10
C LEU A 118 -8.97 3.32 4.53
N HIS A 119 -8.74 4.22 3.59
CA HIS A 119 -8.17 5.53 3.89
C HIS A 119 -9.12 6.34 4.80
N GLY A 120 -8.55 7.20 5.65
CA GLY A 120 -9.32 8.04 6.60
C GLY A 120 -10.37 8.94 5.92
N ASP A 121 -10.11 9.33 4.67
CA ASP A 121 -10.98 10.23 3.89
C ASP A 121 -12.07 9.54 3.09
N VAL A 122 -12.13 8.21 3.10
CA VAL A 122 -13.24 7.49 2.48
C VAL A 122 -14.50 7.71 3.32
N ALA A 123 -15.59 8.12 2.66
CA ALA A 123 -16.91 8.28 3.25
C ALA A 123 -17.50 6.94 3.72
N GLU A 124 -18.65 6.99 4.39
CA GLU A 124 -19.38 5.76 4.76
C GLU A 124 -19.95 5.06 3.53
N ALA A 125 -20.21 3.76 3.66
CA ALA A 125 -20.87 2.98 2.60
C ALA A 125 -22.37 3.32 2.52
N PRO A 126 -22.98 3.31 1.31
CA PRO A 126 -22.35 3.07 0.01
C PRO A 126 -21.72 4.34 -0.58
N CYS A 127 -20.53 4.21 -1.18
CA CYS A 127 -19.91 5.31 -1.94
C CYS A 127 -18.90 4.81 -2.98
N ARG A 128 -18.54 5.70 -3.92
CA ARG A 128 -17.56 5.42 -4.96
C ARG A 128 -16.13 5.53 -4.41
N VAL A 129 -15.28 4.56 -4.75
CA VAL A 129 -13.90 4.51 -4.28
C VAL A 129 -12.97 4.01 -5.39
N ARG A 130 -11.67 4.25 -5.20
CA ARG A 130 -10.61 3.70 -6.05
C ARG A 130 -9.68 2.85 -5.22
N VAL A 131 -9.52 1.59 -5.59
CA VAL A 131 -8.62 0.65 -4.93
C VAL A 131 -7.23 0.71 -5.57
N GLY A 132 -6.20 0.85 -4.73
CA GLY A 132 -4.80 0.73 -5.15
C GLY A 132 -4.08 -0.36 -4.38
N ALA A 133 -3.09 -0.99 -5.03
CA ALA A 133 -2.14 -1.87 -4.36
C ALA A 133 -0.89 -1.09 -3.94
N ARG A 134 -0.41 -1.31 -2.70
CA ARG A 134 0.81 -0.71 -2.16
C ARG A 134 1.63 -1.78 -1.44
N LEU A 135 2.93 -1.57 -1.33
CA LEU A 135 3.76 -2.35 -0.42
C LEU A 135 3.59 -1.84 1.01
N ASP A 136 3.34 -2.77 1.94
CA ASP A 136 3.41 -2.49 3.35
C ASP A 136 4.86 -2.45 3.87
N ARG A 137 5.05 -2.16 5.16
CA ARG A 137 6.39 -2.16 5.80
C ARG A 137 7.08 -3.54 5.81
N SER A 138 6.35 -4.63 5.60
CA SER A 138 6.94 -5.97 5.43
C SER A 138 7.25 -6.31 3.97
N GLY A 139 7.02 -5.37 3.05
CA GLY A 139 7.23 -5.55 1.61
C GLY A 139 6.15 -6.39 0.95
N GLN A 140 4.98 -6.57 1.57
CA GLN A 140 3.87 -7.33 0.99
C GLN A 140 2.83 -6.41 0.37
N ALA A 141 2.15 -6.89 -0.68
CA ALA A 141 1.00 -6.17 -1.20
C ALA A 141 -0.12 -6.08 -0.17
N VAL A 142 -0.64 -4.86 -0.04
CA VAL A 142 -1.87 -4.52 0.68
C VAL A 142 -2.76 -3.70 -0.25
N LEU A 143 -4.06 -3.93 -0.16
CA LEU A 143 -5.06 -3.20 -0.93
C LEU A 143 -5.64 -2.08 -0.08
N ILE A 144 -5.68 -0.88 -0.65
CA ILE A 144 -6.18 0.32 0.03
C ILE A 144 -7.28 0.93 -0.83
N GLY A 145 -8.46 1.13 -0.23
CA GLY A 145 -9.54 1.93 -0.79
C GLY A 145 -9.29 3.40 -0.51
N PHE A 146 -9.18 4.19 -1.58
CA PHE A 146 -9.05 5.65 -1.57
C PHE A 146 -10.38 6.29 -1.96
N PRO A 147 -10.63 7.55 -1.54
CA PRO A 147 -11.72 8.33 -2.14
C PRO A 147 -11.55 8.38 -3.66
N GLU A 148 -12.66 8.52 -4.39
CA GLU A 148 -12.67 8.62 -5.85
C GLU A 148 -11.76 9.76 -6.35
N GLN A 149 -11.81 10.90 -5.66
CA GLN A 149 -11.02 12.09 -5.96
C GLN A 149 -9.92 12.27 -4.90
N GLU A 150 -8.76 12.77 -5.32
CA GLU A 150 -7.70 13.11 -4.38
C GLU A 150 -8.16 14.23 -3.45
N THR A 151 -7.98 14.03 -2.15
CA THR A 151 -8.28 15.04 -1.13
C THR A 151 -7.00 15.79 -0.75
N PRO A 152 -7.11 17.07 -0.34
CA PRO A 152 -5.98 17.78 0.23
C PRO A 152 -5.36 16.98 1.37
N HIS A 153 -4.03 16.84 1.35
CA HIS A 153 -3.27 16.14 2.38
C HIS A 153 -3.60 14.64 2.56
N MET A 154 -4.19 13.95 1.57
CA MET A 154 -4.43 12.50 1.67
C MET A 154 -3.16 11.70 1.99
N ALA A 155 -2.01 12.09 1.44
CA ALA A 155 -0.72 11.45 1.71
C ALA A 155 -0.23 11.65 3.16
N ASP A 156 -0.85 12.56 3.91
CA ASP A 156 -0.54 12.85 5.31
C ASP A 156 -1.33 11.95 6.29
N ASP A 157 -2.26 11.12 5.81
CA ASP A 157 -3.04 10.22 6.65
C ASP A 157 -2.15 9.27 7.49
N PRO A 158 -2.28 9.24 8.82
CA PRO A 158 -1.38 8.47 9.68
C PRO A 158 -1.39 6.97 9.37
N VAL A 159 -2.55 6.40 9.04
CA VAL A 159 -2.70 4.97 8.74
C VAL A 159 -2.04 4.64 7.41
N LEU A 160 -2.31 5.41 6.36
CA LEU A 160 -1.69 5.26 5.04
C LEU A 160 -0.18 5.43 5.12
N ARG A 161 0.31 6.47 5.81
CA ARG A 161 1.74 6.73 5.98
C ARG A 161 2.42 5.62 6.74
N ASP A 162 1.74 5.00 7.69
CA ASP A 162 2.36 3.94 8.47
C ASP A 162 2.38 2.62 7.72
N MET A 163 1.34 2.33 6.93
CA MET A 163 1.35 1.19 6.02
C MET A 163 2.38 1.36 4.91
N THR A 164 2.52 2.55 4.35
CA THR A 164 3.34 2.80 3.16
C THR A 164 4.69 3.46 3.48
N SER A 165 5.50 3.66 2.44
CA SER A 165 6.83 4.28 2.54
C SER A 165 6.86 5.72 2.03
N ASP A 166 5.84 6.53 2.37
CA ASP A 166 5.82 7.94 1.98
C ASP A 166 7.06 8.70 2.52
N PRO A 167 7.80 9.44 1.66
CA PRO A 167 9.09 10.02 2.01
C PRO A 167 9.00 11.32 2.82
N LYS A 168 7.84 12.00 2.89
CA LYS A 168 7.71 13.31 3.52
C LYS A 168 8.15 13.29 5.00
N PHE A 169 9.05 14.20 5.36
CA PHE A 169 9.71 14.27 6.68
C PHE A 169 10.47 13.01 7.13
N ARG A 170 10.72 12.05 6.23
CA ARG A 170 11.60 10.90 6.51
C ARG A 170 13.03 11.21 6.10
N LYS A 171 13.96 10.45 6.67
CA LYS A 171 15.35 10.46 6.25
C LYS A 171 15.57 9.30 5.28
N VAL A 172 16.23 9.58 4.17
CA VAL A 172 16.41 8.63 3.07
C VAL A 172 17.90 8.43 2.84
N LEU A 173 18.32 7.17 2.72
CA LEU A 173 19.66 6.80 2.28
C LEU A 173 19.57 6.21 0.88
N ILE A 174 20.32 6.79 -0.05
CA ILE A 174 20.48 6.30 -1.41
C ILE A 174 21.91 5.80 -1.52
N THR A 175 22.11 4.50 -1.68
CA THR A 175 23.44 3.88 -1.63
C THR A 175 24.21 4.01 -2.94
N ASP A 176 23.52 4.01 -4.07
CA ASP A 176 24.10 4.16 -5.42
C ASP A 176 23.86 5.56 -5.97
N GLY A 177 24.43 6.57 -5.32
CA GLY A 177 24.18 7.97 -5.67
C GLY A 177 24.82 8.43 -6.99
N LYS A 178 25.84 7.75 -7.51
CA LYS A 178 26.53 8.18 -8.74
C LYS A 178 25.75 7.82 -10.01
N SER A 179 24.93 6.78 -9.97
CA SER A 179 24.20 6.37 -11.17
C SER A 179 23.15 7.40 -11.58
N PRO A 180 22.79 7.46 -12.88
CA PRO A 180 21.68 8.28 -13.35
C PRO A 180 20.38 8.01 -12.57
N VAL A 181 20.15 6.74 -12.21
CA VAL A 181 18.99 6.31 -11.41
C VAL A 181 19.09 6.87 -9.99
N GLY A 182 20.22 6.72 -9.32
CA GLY A 182 20.42 7.25 -7.97
C GLY A 182 20.23 8.76 -7.88
N GLN A 183 20.75 9.50 -8.86
CA GLN A 183 20.56 10.95 -8.97
C GLN A 183 19.09 11.32 -9.20
N ALA A 184 18.37 10.59 -10.06
CA ALA A 184 16.95 10.80 -10.30
C ALA A 184 16.13 10.55 -9.02
N VAL A 185 16.42 9.46 -8.31
CA VAL A 185 15.77 9.11 -7.04
C VAL A 185 16.05 10.19 -5.99
N ALA A 186 17.29 10.68 -5.87
CA ALA A 186 17.63 11.74 -4.91
C ALA A 186 16.80 13.00 -5.14
N ARG A 187 16.70 13.46 -6.38
CA ARG A 187 15.89 14.63 -6.75
C ARG A 187 14.40 14.40 -6.47
N ALA A 188 13.89 13.21 -6.78
CA ALA A 188 12.50 12.86 -6.51
C ALA A 188 12.18 12.86 -5.01
N MET A 189 13.07 12.31 -4.17
CA MET A 189 12.89 12.27 -2.72
C MET A 189 12.91 13.67 -2.10
N VAL A 190 13.80 14.56 -2.56
CA VAL A 190 13.82 15.97 -2.15
C VAL A 190 12.51 16.66 -2.55
N LYS A 191 12.07 16.50 -3.81
CA LYS A 191 10.81 17.08 -4.29
C LYS A 191 9.60 16.57 -3.50
N ALA A 192 9.62 15.31 -3.07
CA ALA A 192 8.57 14.70 -2.27
C ALA A 192 8.59 15.11 -0.78
N GLY A 193 9.54 15.98 -0.37
CA GLY A 193 9.58 16.56 0.97
C GLY A 193 10.31 15.71 2.01
N ALA A 194 11.24 14.86 1.61
CA ALA A 194 12.14 14.19 2.54
C ALA A 194 12.90 15.20 3.43
N ASP A 195 13.13 14.84 4.69
CA ASP A 195 13.80 15.71 5.68
C ASP A 195 15.29 15.81 5.40
N ILE A 196 15.93 14.66 5.19
CA ILE A 196 17.36 14.53 4.90
C ILE A 196 17.51 13.41 3.87
N VAL A 197 18.23 13.68 2.79
CA VAL A 197 18.59 12.67 1.78
C VAL A 197 20.10 12.50 1.78
N TRP A 198 20.58 11.37 2.29
CA TRP A 198 21.98 10.97 2.20
C TRP A 198 22.21 10.26 0.87
N VAL A 199 23.07 10.83 0.04
CA VAL A 199 23.44 10.26 -1.26
C VAL A 199 24.83 9.66 -1.11
N GLY A 200 24.85 8.34 -0.87
CA GLY A 200 26.06 7.55 -0.79
C GLY A 200 26.74 7.43 -2.13
N VAL A 201 28.06 7.48 -2.10
CA VAL A 201 28.91 7.21 -3.25
C VAL A 201 29.54 5.84 -3.00
N ALA A 202 29.04 4.81 -3.67
CA ALA A 202 29.74 3.53 -3.69
C ALA A 202 31.04 3.71 -4.50
N GLU A 203 32.18 3.51 -3.86
CA GLU A 203 33.45 3.35 -4.57
C GLU A 203 33.59 1.87 -4.93
N PRO A 204 33.87 1.53 -6.21
CA PRO A 204 34.21 0.17 -6.57
C PRO A 204 35.60 -0.12 -6.01
N TRP A 205 35.66 -0.71 -4.82
CA TRP A 205 36.87 -1.38 -4.34
C TRP A 205 37.02 -2.72 -5.04
#